data_AF-A0A970YG36-F1
#
_entry.id   AF-A0A970YG36-F1
#
_cell.length_a   1.000
_cell.length_b   1.000
_cell.length_c   1.000
_cell.angle_alpha   90.00
_cell.angle_beta   90.00
_cell.angle_gamma   90.00
#
_symmetry.space_group_name_H-M   'P 1'
#
loop_
_entity.id
_entity.type
_entity.pdbx_description
1 polymer ?
#
loop_
_entity_poly.entity_id
_entity_poly.type
_entity_poly.pdbx_seq_one_letter_code
_entity_poly.pdbx_strand_id
1 'polypeptide(L)'
;MDIRQAYLKMLADDVPLNLARFDEASGRFLTGGGWAVTNQMLVYPLALLYITESPVNPYFRDERVLHLIQRGGDAWRDFQNPDGTVEFIKVDGSTWGAHYDCWSMYHWLETYSLVRDLLGAERRSRWEEGLNLAFTGIDALLKRSGVHNIPTWHAQSLYRAGQVFGRPEWME
;
A
#
# COMPACT_ATOMS: atom_id res chain seq x y z
N MET A 1 -19.70 -20.43 9.34
CA MET A 1 -18.61 -19.71 8.61
C MET A 1 -17.52 -19.42 9.63
N ASP A 2 -16.30 -19.88 9.41
CA ASP A 2 -15.16 -19.52 10.28
C ASP A 2 -14.85 -18.02 10.16
N ILE A 3 -14.26 -17.43 11.19
CA ILE A 3 -13.97 -16.00 11.27
C ILE A 3 -13.11 -15.51 10.10
N ARG A 4 -12.19 -16.34 9.59
CA ARG A 4 -11.38 -15.99 8.40
C ARG A 4 -12.23 -15.85 7.14
N GLN A 5 -13.18 -16.78 6.95
CA GLN A 5 -14.12 -16.70 5.83
C GLN A 5 -15.06 -15.51 5.98
N ALA A 6 -15.44 -15.15 7.20
CA ALA A 6 -16.25 -13.96 7.47
C ALA A 6 -15.54 -12.68 7.02
N TYR A 7 -14.28 -12.50 7.42
CA TYR A 7 -13.50 -11.33 6.99
C TYR A 7 -13.24 -11.32 5.48
N LEU A 8 -12.90 -12.45 4.87
CA LEU A 8 -12.67 -12.52 3.43
C LEU A 8 -13.94 -12.17 2.65
N LYS A 9 -15.10 -12.65 3.11
CA LYS A 9 -16.39 -12.30 2.52
C LYS A 9 -16.67 -10.80 2.64
N MET A 10 -16.43 -10.20 3.81
CA MET A 10 -16.62 -8.75 4.00
C MET A 10 -15.74 -7.92 3.05
N LEU A 11 -14.47 -8.32 2.87
CA LEU A 11 -13.58 -7.66 1.92
C LEU A 11 -14.10 -7.80 0.49
N ALA A 12 -14.52 -9.00 0.09
CA ALA A 12 -15.07 -9.25 -1.24
C ALA A 12 -16.35 -8.45 -1.51
N ASP A 13 -17.27 -8.41 -0.54
CA ASP A 13 -18.54 -7.69 -0.68
C ASP A 13 -18.35 -6.17 -0.88
N ASP A 14 -17.22 -5.60 -0.42
CA ASP A 14 -16.93 -4.16 -0.52
C ASP A 14 -16.26 -3.77 -1.86
N VAL A 15 -15.73 -4.74 -2.63
CA VAL A 15 -15.03 -4.47 -3.90
C VAL A 15 -15.87 -3.68 -4.90
N PRO A 16 -17.18 -3.94 -5.12
CA PRO A 16 -17.98 -3.15 -6.06
C PRO A 16 -18.03 -1.65 -5.74
N LEU A 17 -18.09 -1.27 -4.45
CA LEU A 17 -18.06 0.14 -4.03
C LEU A 17 -16.69 0.77 -4.27
N ASN A 18 -15.65 -0.02 -4.11
CA ASN A 18 -14.27 0.39 -4.32
C ASN A 18 -13.91 0.51 -5.81
N LEU A 19 -14.52 -0.32 -6.67
CA LEU A 19 -14.46 -0.17 -8.12
C LEU A 19 -15.10 1.15 -8.59
N ALA A 20 -16.27 1.48 -8.04
CA ALA A 20 -17.02 2.67 -8.45
C ALA A 20 -16.30 4.01 -8.16
N ARG A 21 -15.32 4.00 -7.24
CA ARG A 21 -14.53 5.18 -6.89
C ARG A 21 -13.18 5.27 -7.60
N PHE A 22 -12.82 4.28 -8.41
CA PHE A 22 -11.54 4.27 -9.08
C PHE A 22 -11.52 5.24 -10.27
N ASP A 23 -10.55 6.14 -10.28
CA ASP A 23 -10.28 7.06 -11.38
C ASP A 23 -9.16 6.52 -12.27
N GLU A 24 -9.52 6.06 -13.47
CA GLU A 24 -8.61 5.39 -14.41
C GLU A 24 -7.45 6.30 -14.84
N ALA A 25 -7.73 7.60 -15.01
CA ALA A 25 -6.76 8.58 -15.49
C ALA A 25 -5.58 8.72 -14.52
N SER A 26 -5.87 8.85 -13.22
CA SER A 26 -4.84 9.01 -12.19
C SER A 26 -4.43 7.70 -11.50
N GLY A 27 -5.18 6.61 -11.69
CA GLY A 27 -4.97 5.36 -10.95
C GLY A 27 -5.39 5.45 -9.46
N ARG A 28 -6.16 6.46 -9.09
CA ARG A 28 -6.51 6.76 -7.69
C ARG A 28 -7.89 6.27 -7.31
N PHE A 29 -8.04 5.78 -6.10
CA PHE A 29 -9.34 5.57 -5.47
C PHE A 29 -9.80 6.88 -4.82
N LEU A 30 -10.94 7.40 -5.23
CA LEU A 30 -11.47 8.67 -4.74
C LEU A 30 -12.46 8.48 -3.59
N THR A 31 -12.69 9.52 -2.79
CA THR A 31 -13.73 9.53 -1.76
C THR A 31 -14.44 10.86 -1.84
N GLY A 32 -15.74 10.86 -2.17
CA GLY A 32 -16.51 12.09 -2.35
C GLY A 32 -15.97 13.02 -3.45
N GLY A 33 -15.30 12.46 -4.47
CA GLY A 33 -14.64 13.22 -5.54
C GLY A 33 -13.26 13.77 -5.20
N GLY A 34 -12.83 13.69 -3.93
CA GLY A 34 -11.48 14.05 -3.49
C GLY A 34 -10.55 12.84 -3.37
N TRP A 35 -9.27 13.09 -3.13
CA TRP A 35 -8.27 12.04 -2.93
C TRP A 35 -7.50 12.26 -1.63
N ALA A 36 -7.38 11.20 -0.83
CA ALA A 36 -6.44 11.14 0.27
C ALA A 36 -5.34 10.14 -0.05
N VAL A 37 -4.11 10.39 0.41
CA VAL A 37 -2.99 9.45 0.21
C VAL A 37 -3.31 8.04 0.75
N THR A 38 -4.11 7.98 1.82
CA THR A 38 -4.55 6.74 2.46
C THR A 38 -5.65 6.01 1.69
N ASN A 39 -6.34 6.63 0.73
CA ASN A 39 -7.35 5.92 -0.08
C ASN A 39 -6.73 4.76 -0.86
N GLN A 40 -5.45 4.89 -1.22
CA GLN A 40 -4.73 3.84 -1.93
C GLN A 40 -4.43 2.62 -1.06
N MET A 41 -4.56 2.69 0.28
CA MET A 41 -4.37 1.54 1.19
C MET A 41 -5.26 0.35 0.83
N LEU A 42 -6.36 0.61 0.12
CA LEU A 42 -7.26 -0.38 -0.48
C LEU A 42 -6.56 -1.37 -1.42
N VAL A 43 -5.41 -1.04 -2.01
CA VAL A 43 -4.69 -2.00 -2.88
C VAL A 43 -4.24 -3.25 -2.13
N TYR A 44 -4.02 -3.17 -0.82
CA TYR A 44 -3.61 -4.33 -0.01
C TYR A 44 -4.71 -5.39 0.13
N PRO A 45 -5.94 -5.07 0.61
CA PRO A 45 -7.01 -6.05 0.62
C PRO A 45 -7.40 -6.54 -0.79
N LEU A 46 -7.27 -5.71 -1.83
CA LEU A 46 -7.45 -6.17 -3.21
C LEU A 46 -6.39 -7.22 -3.61
N ALA A 47 -5.12 -7.01 -3.24
CA ALA A 47 -4.06 -7.99 -3.48
C ALA A 47 -4.29 -9.30 -2.70
N LEU A 48 -4.76 -9.20 -1.44
CA LEU A 48 -5.14 -10.37 -0.66
C LEU A 48 -6.27 -11.16 -1.34
N LEU A 49 -7.31 -10.49 -1.81
CA LEU A 49 -8.41 -11.11 -2.55
C LEU A 49 -7.91 -11.74 -3.86
N TYR A 50 -7.02 -11.06 -4.58
CA TYR A 50 -6.49 -11.58 -5.83
C TYR A 50 -5.74 -12.92 -5.66
N ILE A 51 -4.96 -13.07 -4.58
CA ILE A 51 -4.12 -14.26 -4.35
C ILE A 51 -4.80 -15.37 -3.54
N THR A 52 -5.94 -15.12 -2.90
CA THR A 52 -6.58 -16.07 -1.97
C THR A 52 -7.71 -16.85 -2.64
N GLU A 53 -7.50 -18.13 -2.92
CA GLU A 53 -8.57 -19.02 -3.40
C GLU A 53 -9.57 -19.31 -2.28
N SER A 54 -10.86 -19.05 -2.53
CA SER A 54 -11.93 -19.32 -1.55
C SER A 54 -13.31 -19.26 -2.21
N PRO A 55 -14.28 -20.10 -1.77
CA PRO A 55 -15.65 -20.08 -2.30
C PRO A 55 -16.42 -18.79 -2.01
N VAL A 56 -15.97 -17.98 -1.04
CA VAL A 56 -16.58 -16.67 -0.72
C VAL A 56 -15.83 -15.50 -1.36
N ASN A 57 -14.79 -15.77 -2.16
CA ASN A 57 -13.99 -14.76 -2.82
C ASN A 57 -14.06 -14.95 -4.36
N PRO A 58 -14.89 -14.17 -5.06
CA PRO A 58 -15.00 -14.26 -6.52
C PRO A 58 -13.83 -13.59 -7.26
N TYR A 59 -12.92 -12.92 -6.54
CA TYR A 59 -11.84 -12.12 -7.13
C TYR A 59 -10.50 -12.84 -7.21
N PHE A 60 -10.45 -14.12 -6.85
CA PHE A 60 -9.25 -14.93 -6.99
C PHE A 60 -8.79 -14.94 -8.46
N ARG A 61 -7.59 -14.41 -8.72
CA ARG A 61 -7.00 -14.22 -10.06
C ARG A 61 -7.87 -13.41 -11.05
N ASP A 62 -8.70 -12.49 -10.56
CA ASP A 62 -9.45 -11.58 -11.42
C ASP A 62 -8.54 -10.48 -11.97
N GLU A 63 -8.31 -10.47 -13.29
CA GLU A 63 -7.45 -9.51 -13.98
C GLU A 63 -7.87 -8.05 -13.77
N ARG A 64 -9.18 -7.80 -13.57
CA ARG A 64 -9.66 -6.43 -13.26
C ARG A 64 -9.12 -5.98 -11.91
N VAL A 65 -9.04 -6.88 -10.93
CA VAL A 65 -8.48 -6.60 -9.62
C VAL A 65 -6.96 -6.43 -9.71
N LEU A 66 -6.26 -7.23 -10.51
CA LEU A 66 -4.83 -7.04 -10.76
C LEU A 66 -4.53 -5.67 -11.35
N HIS A 67 -5.30 -5.23 -12.35
CA HIS A 67 -5.18 -3.90 -12.96
C HIS A 67 -5.29 -2.79 -11.90
N LEU A 68 -6.27 -2.88 -11.00
CA LEU A 68 -6.47 -1.88 -9.95
C LEU A 68 -5.36 -1.87 -8.91
N ILE A 69 -4.83 -3.04 -8.54
CA ILE A 69 -3.66 -3.15 -7.66
C ILE A 69 -2.47 -2.44 -8.30
N GLN A 70 -2.20 -2.74 -9.58
CA GLN A 70 -1.09 -2.16 -10.33
C GLN A 70 -1.23 -0.64 -10.48
N ARG A 71 -2.39 -0.15 -10.93
CA ARG A 71 -2.60 1.29 -11.10
C ARG A 71 -2.66 2.03 -9.76
N GLY A 72 -3.23 1.40 -8.74
CA GLY A 72 -3.32 1.96 -7.40
C GLY A 72 -1.95 2.15 -6.73
N GLY A 73 -1.05 1.17 -6.86
CA GLY A 73 0.32 1.30 -6.38
C GLY A 73 1.19 2.21 -7.26
N ASP A 74 0.98 2.22 -8.58
CA ASP A 74 1.62 3.19 -9.49
C ASP A 74 1.29 4.63 -9.04
N ALA A 75 0.05 4.90 -8.65
CA ALA A 75 -0.36 6.23 -8.19
C ALA A 75 0.33 6.68 -6.89
N TRP A 76 0.73 5.78 -6.00
CA TRP A 76 1.61 6.13 -4.87
C TRP A 76 3.01 6.49 -5.36
N ARG A 77 3.61 5.67 -6.23
CA ARG A 77 4.94 5.94 -6.77
C ARG A 77 4.99 7.27 -7.52
N ASP A 78 3.96 7.57 -8.30
CA ASP A 78 3.85 8.80 -9.09
C ASP A 78 3.65 10.04 -8.19
N PHE A 79 3.06 9.86 -7.01
CA PHE A 79 2.87 10.94 -6.03
C PHE A 79 4.05 11.08 -5.04
N GLN A 80 4.96 10.11 -5.01
CA GLN A 80 6.08 10.08 -4.09
C GLN A 80 7.13 11.13 -4.47
N ASN A 81 7.63 11.85 -3.46
CA ASN A 81 8.75 12.75 -3.63
C ASN A 81 10.05 11.97 -3.89
N PRO A 82 11.09 12.62 -4.47
CA PRO A 82 12.36 11.95 -4.77
C PRO A 82 13.08 11.33 -3.57
N ASP A 83 12.82 11.82 -2.35
CA ASP A 83 13.39 11.29 -1.10
C ASP A 83 12.58 10.13 -0.49
N GLY A 84 11.48 9.73 -1.12
CA GLY A 84 10.61 8.65 -0.64
C GLY A 84 9.45 9.11 0.24
N THR A 85 9.37 10.39 0.60
CA THR A 85 8.22 10.95 1.33
C THR A 85 6.99 11.10 0.43
N VAL A 86 5.83 11.25 1.06
CA VAL A 86 4.57 11.65 0.40
C VAL A 86 3.95 12.81 1.19
N GLU A 87 3.26 13.71 0.50
CA GLU A 87 2.43 14.72 1.17
C GLU A 87 1.23 14.02 1.81
N PHE A 88 0.98 14.23 3.11
CA PHE A 88 -0.26 13.75 3.72
C PHE A 88 -1.44 14.62 3.27
N ILE A 89 -2.01 14.32 2.11
CA ILE A 89 -3.21 15.00 1.62
C ILE A 89 -4.47 14.23 2.05
N LYS A 90 -5.51 14.98 2.44
CA LYS A 90 -6.84 14.46 2.78
C LYS A 90 -7.84 14.74 1.65
N VAL A 91 -9.01 14.11 1.74
CA VAL A 91 -10.08 14.21 0.74
C VAL A 91 -10.55 15.65 0.48
N ASP A 92 -10.43 16.54 1.47
CA ASP A 92 -10.81 17.96 1.38
C ASP A 92 -9.68 18.86 0.85
N GLY A 93 -8.53 18.28 0.50
CA GLY A 93 -7.34 18.98 0.03
C GLY A 93 -6.46 19.55 1.13
N SER A 94 -6.85 19.45 2.41
CA SER A 94 -5.96 19.86 3.52
C SER A 94 -4.78 18.91 3.64
N THR A 95 -3.63 19.44 4.09
CA THR A 95 -2.39 18.66 4.19
C THR A 95 -1.68 18.78 5.54
N TRP A 96 -0.84 17.80 5.86
CA TRP A 96 0.07 17.83 7.02
C TRP A 96 1.55 17.97 6.64
N GLY A 97 1.87 18.16 5.37
CA GLY A 97 3.24 18.20 4.87
C GLY A 97 3.77 16.84 4.41
N ALA A 98 4.94 16.92 3.80
CA ALA A 98 5.69 15.76 3.34
C ALA A 98 6.29 15.00 4.52
N HIS A 99 6.07 13.70 4.55
CA HIS A 99 6.65 12.80 5.55
C HIS A 99 6.69 11.37 5.02
N TYR A 100 7.40 10.50 5.73
CA TYR A 100 7.31 9.07 5.48
C TYR A 100 5.98 8.58 6.08
N ASP A 101 4.96 8.36 5.26
CA ASP A 101 3.65 7.93 5.75
C ASP A 101 3.67 6.45 6.11
N CYS A 102 3.78 6.13 7.41
CA CYS A 102 3.95 4.76 7.87
C CYS A 102 2.80 3.83 7.44
N TRP A 103 1.56 4.34 7.35
CA TRP A 103 0.41 3.53 6.99
C TRP A 103 0.41 3.16 5.49
N SER A 104 0.56 4.14 4.61
CA SER A 104 0.59 3.92 3.16
C SER A 104 1.80 3.09 2.76
N MET A 105 2.98 3.39 3.30
CA MET A 105 4.20 2.63 2.98
C MET A 105 4.09 1.17 3.43
N TYR A 106 3.49 0.90 4.60
CA TYR A 106 3.23 -0.47 5.05
C TYR A 106 2.27 -1.22 4.12
N HIS A 107 1.14 -0.60 3.76
CA HIS A 107 0.16 -1.24 2.88
C HIS A 107 0.72 -1.47 1.48
N TRP A 108 1.52 -0.53 0.97
CA TRP A 108 2.21 -0.69 -0.30
C TRP A 108 3.24 -1.82 -0.26
N LEU A 109 4.00 -1.94 0.84
CA LEU A 109 4.95 -3.02 1.06
C LEU A 109 4.28 -4.40 1.09
N GLU A 110 3.20 -4.56 1.85
CA GLU A 110 2.48 -5.84 1.91
C GLU A 110 1.87 -6.20 0.56
N THR A 111 1.30 -5.21 -0.14
CA THR A 111 0.82 -5.38 -1.51
C THR A 111 1.96 -5.87 -2.42
N TYR A 112 3.11 -5.19 -2.40
CA TYR A 112 4.29 -5.60 -3.15
C TYR A 112 4.71 -7.03 -2.80
N SER A 113 4.77 -7.38 -1.51
CA SER A 113 5.13 -8.73 -1.08
C SER A 113 4.19 -9.81 -1.63
N LEU A 114 2.89 -9.51 -1.79
CA LEU A 114 1.91 -10.45 -2.32
C LEU A 114 1.96 -10.58 -3.85
N VAL A 115 2.22 -9.48 -4.57
CA VAL A 115 2.05 -9.44 -6.04
C VAL A 115 3.31 -9.15 -6.85
N ARG A 116 4.49 -8.99 -6.23
CA ARG A 116 5.74 -8.58 -6.93
C ARG A 116 6.07 -9.39 -8.17
N ASP A 117 5.77 -10.69 -8.17
CA ASP A 117 6.06 -11.59 -9.30
C ASP A 117 5.01 -11.50 -10.42
N LEU A 118 3.95 -10.71 -10.22
CA LEU A 118 2.86 -10.44 -11.17
C LEU A 118 2.91 -9.02 -11.76
N LEU A 119 3.80 -8.14 -11.28
CA LEU A 119 3.82 -6.73 -11.69
C LEU A 119 4.43 -6.48 -13.08
N GLY A 120 5.20 -7.45 -13.59
CA GLY A 120 6.13 -7.21 -14.70
C GLY A 120 7.40 -6.48 -14.24
N ALA A 121 8.49 -6.64 -15.00
CA ALA A 121 9.84 -6.21 -14.55
C ALA A 121 9.94 -4.69 -14.30
N GLU A 122 9.38 -3.87 -15.18
CA GLU A 122 9.45 -2.41 -15.08
C GLU A 122 8.74 -1.89 -13.83
N ARG A 123 7.46 -2.26 -13.65
CA ARG A 123 6.68 -1.84 -12.48
C ARG A 123 7.26 -2.37 -11.18
N ARG A 124 7.68 -3.64 -11.17
CA ARG A 124 8.37 -4.23 -10.01
C ARG A 124 9.57 -3.38 -9.61
N SER A 125 10.43 -3.01 -10.57
CA SER A 125 11.60 -2.17 -10.30
C SER A 125 11.21 -0.77 -9.80
N ARG A 126 10.21 -0.12 -10.41
CA ARG A 126 9.71 1.20 -9.96
C ARG A 126 9.18 1.18 -8.53
N TRP A 127 8.41 0.15 -8.17
CA TRP A 127 7.84 0.01 -6.83
C TRP A 127 8.92 -0.32 -5.80
N GLU A 128 9.83 -1.24 -6.15
CA GLU A 128 10.95 -1.59 -5.28
C GLU A 128 11.84 -0.38 -4.99
N GLU A 129 12.12 0.45 -5.99
CA GLU A 129 12.85 1.71 -5.82
C GLU A 129 12.11 2.65 -4.85
N GLY A 130 10.82 2.90 -5.08
CA GLY A 130 10.02 3.79 -4.23
C GLY A 130 9.90 3.32 -2.78
N LEU A 131 9.70 2.01 -2.57
CA LEU A 131 9.68 1.40 -1.25
C LEU A 131 11.06 1.49 -0.58
N ASN A 132 12.16 1.24 -1.31
CA ASN A 132 13.51 1.39 -0.74
C ASN A 132 13.82 2.82 -0.33
N LEU A 133 13.41 3.83 -1.12
CA LEU A 133 13.55 5.24 -0.74
C LEU A 133 12.81 5.53 0.57
N ALA A 134 11.54 5.15 0.65
CA ALA A 134 10.73 5.35 1.85
C ALA A 134 11.32 4.66 3.08
N PHE A 135 11.66 3.38 3.00
CA PHE A 135 12.14 2.61 4.15
C PHE A 135 13.57 2.99 4.57
N THR A 136 14.44 3.39 3.63
CA THR A 136 15.75 3.97 3.97
C THR A 136 15.58 5.29 4.74
N GLY A 137 14.64 6.13 4.32
CA GLY A 137 14.30 7.36 5.02
C GLY A 137 13.70 7.12 6.41
N ILE A 138 12.85 6.10 6.56
CA ILE A 138 12.28 5.66 7.84
C ILE A 138 13.37 5.17 8.80
N ASP A 139 14.31 4.35 8.35
CA ASP A 139 15.47 3.93 9.15
C ASP A 139 16.26 5.13 9.68
N ALA A 140 16.61 6.07 8.80
CA ALA A 140 17.29 7.30 9.19
C ALA A 140 16.48 8.16 10.17
N LEU A 141 15.15 8.19 10.02
CA LEU A 141 14.23 8.90 10.92
C LEU A 141 14.18 8.25 12.31
N LEU A 142 14.14 6.92 12.39
CA LEU A 142 14.05 6.20 13.66
C LEU A 142 15.28 6.38 14.53
N LYS A 143 16.48 6.44 13.94
CA LYS A 143 17.75 6.68 14.64
C LYS A 143 17.78 7.99 15.46
N ARG A 144 16.90 8.94 15.13
CA ARG A 144 16.75 10.23 15.84
C ARG A 144 15.39 10.40 16.53
N SER A 145 14.55 9.36 16.54
CA SER A 145 13.20 9.42 17.08
C SER A 145 13.15 9.02 18.55
N GLY A 146 12.24 9.63 19.31
CA GLY A 146 11.89 9.17 20.66
C GLY A 146 10.83 8.06 20.63
N VAL A 147 10.55 7.48 21.79
CA VAL A 147 9.49 6.48 21.95
C VAL A 147 8.13 7.17 21.85
N HIS A 148 7.39 6.90 20.77
CA HIS A 148 6.05 7.41 20.51
C HIS A 148 5.35 6.48 19.49
N ASN A 149 4.03 6.61 19.33
CA ASN A 149 3.25 5.69 18.50
C ASN A 149 3.70 5.65 17.01
N ILE A 150 4.01 6.80 16.40
CA ILE A 150 4.43 6.87 14.98
C ILE A 150 5.81 6.21 14.76
N PRO A 151 6.86 6.50 15.56
CA PRO A 151 8.09 5.72 15.55
C PRO A 151 7.87 4.22 15.76
N THR A 152 6.94 3.79 16.61
CA THR A 152 6.62 2.36 16.77
C THR A 152 6.05 1.74 15.49
N TRP A 153 5.11 2.43 14.81
CA TRP A 153 4.59 2.01 13.50
C TRP A 153 5.69 1.92 12.45
N HIS A 154 6.57 2.92 12.41
CA HIS A 154 7.73 2.95 11.54
C HIS A 154 8.66 1.77 11.78
N ALA A 155 9.01 1.48 13.04
CA ALA A 155 9.89 0.37 13.39
C ALA A 155 9.29 -0.99 12.97
N GLN A 156 8.01 -1.21 13.25
CA GLN A 156 7.32 -2.43 12.84
C GLN A 156 7.28 -2.58 11.31
N SER A 157 7.01 -1.49 10.59
CA SER A 157 6.96 -1.51 9.12
C SER A 157 8.36 -1.70 8.52
N LEU A 158 9.39 -1.09 9.12
CA LEU A 158 10.78 -1.23 8.70
C LEU A 158 11.29 -2.67 8.90
N TYR A 159 10.98 -3.27 10.04
CA TYR A 159 11.29 -4.68 10.30
C TYR A 159 10.67 -5.58 9.22
N ARG A 160 9.40 -5.33 8.88
CA ARG A 160 8.72 -6.07 7.81
C ARG A 160 9.37 -5.82 6.44
N ALA A 161 9.80 -4.60 6.14
CA ALA A 161 10.54 -4.29 4.92
C ALA A 161 11.86 -5.06 4.86
N GLY A 162 12.57 -5.16 5.99
CA GLY A 162 13.77 -5.96 6.13
C GLY A 162 13.55 -7.43 5.75
N GLN A 163 12.42 -8.02 6.16
CA GLN A 163 12.06 -9.39 5.75
C GLN A 163 11.77 -9.50 4.25
N VAL A 164 11.02 -8.55 3.68
CA VAL A 164 10.59 -8.60 2.27
C VAL A 164 11.77 -8.40 1.32
N PHE A 165 12.70 -7.50 1.67
CA PHE A 165 13.87 -7.15 0.85
C PHE A 165 15.16 -7.87 1.25
N GLY A 166 15.15 -8.66 2.34
CA GLY A 166 16.35 -9.36 2.83
C GLY A 166 17.41 -8.42 3.40
N ARG A 167 16.99 -7.36 4.10
CA ARG A 167 17.87 -6.33 4.70
C ARG A 167 17.94 -6.50 6.21
N PRO A 168 18.88 -7.29 6.75
CA PRO A 168 18.97 -7.56 8.19
C PRO A 168 19.19 -6.30 9.03
N GLU A 169 19.84 -5.28 8.48
CA GLU A 169 20.06 -3.99 9.14
C GLU A 169 18.76 -3.21 9.43
N TRP A 170 17.64 -3.59 8.79
CA TRP A 170 16.32 -3.02 9.04
C TRP A 170 15.49 -3.81 10.07
N MET A 171 16.03 -4.93 10.58
CA MET A 171 15.38 -5.83 11.52
C MET A 171 15.94 -5.75 12.95
N GLU A 172 16.87 -4.81 13.20
CA GLU A 172 17.51 -4.55 14.50
C GLU A 172 16.71 -3.52 15.33
#